data_AF-A0A1C6ERU7-F1
#
_entry.id   AF-A0A1C6ERU7-F1
#
_cell.length_a   1.000
_cell.length_b   1.000
_cell.length_c   1.000
_cell.angle_alpha   90.00
_cell.angle_beta   90.00
_cell.angle_gamma   90.00
#
_symmetry.space_group_name_H-M   'P 1'
#
loop_
_entity.id
_entity.type
_entity.pdbx_description
1 polymer ?
#
loop_
_entity_poly.entity_id
_entity_poly.type
_entity_poly.pdbx_seq_one_letter_code
_entity_poly.pdbx_strand_id
1 'polypeptide(L)'
;MTKKKKAVAIVLSAVAAVIVLTLLYDMIFPKLYVRAKYPDMTVTAIEKEKGSWSLFGISDPEMRYLYYKMYDPKNDLSFTQQFSYSIFLPVYSAGADQYEETLRKHNISIMAEEGFREIADEFCSDYIFMDNPFNGEDHTGYLLFINERDPKLIKALADSLDGYVEDFFRKKQYDYITYSIYICTDDETYEKLKAASTKGDFSAGFIGQAHFTDIIPQMLDCKATRITAANDGFSERIFTDMGDKSDDEYQPPESFDTVMFWYDSEPNAAYSGHFYLFGLDFNGGNN
;
A
#
# COMPACT_ATOMS: atom_id res chain seq x y z
N MET A 1 -19.54 61.29 20.75
CA MET A 1 -18.80 60.02 20.94
C MET A 1 -17.45 60.32 21.63
N THR A 2 -17.17 59.74 22.80
CA THR A 2 -15.94 60.03 23.58
C THR A 2 -14.69 59.46 22.90
N LYS A 3 -13.48 60.01 23.17
CA LYS A 3 -12.20 59.55 22.58
C LYS A 3 -11.99 58.03 22.74
N LYS A 4 -12.38 57.45 23.88
CA LYS A 4 -12.36 55.99 24.12
C LYS A 4 -13.28 55.20 23.19
N LYS A 5 -14.50 55.68 22.93
CA LYS A 5 -15.45 55.02 21.99
C LYS A 5 -14.94 55.07 20.55
N LYS A 6 -14.26 56.15 20.13
CA LYS A 6 -13.60 56.24 18.82
C LYS A 6 -12.45 55.23 18.68
N ALA A 7 -11.60 55.11 19.70
CA ALA A 7 -10.49 54.15 19.69
C ALA A 7 -10.98 52.69 19.61
N VAL A 8 -12.00 52.33 20.38
CA VAL A 8 -12.61 50.98 20.34
C VAL A 8 -13.22 50.68 18.97
N ALA A 9 -13.93 51.63 18.35
CA ALA A 9 -14.49 51.45 17.02
C ALA A 9 -13.42 51.24 15.94
N ILE A 10 -12.30 51.97 16.01
CA ILE A 10 -11.17 51.81 15.08
C ILE A 10 -10.52 50.43 15.25
N VAL A 11 -10.28 49.98 16.49
CA VAL A 11 -9.69 48.66 16.76
C VAL A 11 -10.62 47.54 16.28
N LEU A 12 -11.92 47.62 16.57
CA LEU A 12 -12.90 46.62 16.09
C LEU A 12 -12.99 46.58 14.57
N SER A 13 -12.94 47.75 13.90
CA SER A 13 -12.97 47.83 12.43
C SER A 13 -11.70 47.26 11.81
N ALA A 14 -10.54 47.51 12.42
CA ALA A 14 -9.26 46.96 11.98
C ALA A 14 -9.21 45.44 12.15
N VAL A 15 -9.68 44.92 13.28
CA VAL A 15 -9.80 43.46 13.52
C VAL A 15 -10.75 42.83 12.51
N ALA A 16 -11.91 43.43 12.26
CA ALA A 16 -12.86 42.93 11.26
C ALA A 16 -12.26 42.93 9.84
N ALA A 17 -11.52 43.99 9.46
CA ALA A 17 -10.86 44.06 8.16
C ALA A 17 -9.77 42.98 8.01
N VAL A 18 -8.98 42.73 9.06
CA VAL A 18 -7.98 41.66 9.06
C VAL A 18 -8.65 40.30 8.89
N ILE A 19 -9.73 40.02 9.63
CA ILE A 19 -10.49 38.76 9.51
C ILE A 19 -11.00 38.58 8.07
N VAL A 20 -11.58 39.62 7.46
CA VAL A 20 -12.10 39.56 6.08
C VAL A 20 -10.97 39.32 5.08
N LEU A 21 -9.81 39.97 5.24
CA LEU A 21 -8.66 39.78 4.38
C LEU A 21 -8.07 38.37 4.51
N THR A 22 -7.99 37.82 5.72
CA THR A 22 -7.57 36.43 5.96
C THR A 22 -8.52 35.46 5.28
N LEU A 23 -9.84 35.61 5.46
CA LEU A 23 -10.83 34.74 4.80
C LEU A 23 -10.77 34.82 3.26
N LEU A 24 -10.56 36.01 2.70
CA LEU A 24 -10.39 36.18 1.26
C LEU A 24 -9.11 35.55 0.74
N TYR A 25 -8.00 35.75 1.45
CA TYR A 25 -6.73 35.10 1.15
C TYR A 25 -6.90 33.57 1.18
N ASP A 26 -7.58 33.05 2.21
CA ASP A 26 -7.78 31.62 2.39
C ASP A 26 -8.61 30.98 1.28
N MET A 27 -9.54 31.73 0.68
CA MET A 27 -10.34 31.28 -0.45
C MET A 27 -9.61 31.34 -1.79
N ILE A 28 -8.73 32.33 -1.97
CA ILE A 28 -8.11 32.65 -3.26
C ILE A 28 -6.76 31.94 -3.42
N PHE A 29 -5.94 31.93 -2.38
CA PHE A 29 -4.58 31.41 -2.43
C PHE A 29 -4.51 29.94 -2.89
N PRO A 30 -5.30 28.98 -2.34
CA PRO A 30 -5.24 27.59 -2.79
C PRO A 30 -5.49 27.44 -4.30
N LYS A 31 -6.45 28.19 -4.84
CA LYS A 31 -6.78 28.15 -6.27
C LYS A 31 -5.65 28.69 -7.14
N LEU A 32 -5.01 29.80 -6.70
CA LEU A 32 -3.87 30.37 -7.41
C LEU A 32 -2.65 29.44 -7.33
N TYR A 33 -2.39 28.87 -6.16
CA TYR A 33 -1.31 27.92 -5.95
C TYR A 33 -1.47 26.69 -6.85
N VAL A 34 -2.64 26.03 -6.83
CA VAL A 34 -2.90 24.85 -7.66
C VAL A 34 -2.72 25.18 -9.14
N ARG A 35 -3.27 26.29 -9.63
CA ARG A 35 -3.10 26.68 -11.04
C ARG A 35 -1.67 27.01 -11.43
N ALA A 36 -0.90 27.62 -10.52
CA ALA A 36 0.47 28.01 -10.81
C ALA A 36 1.44 26.82 -10.74
N LYS A 37 1.23 25.92 -9.77
CA LYS A 37 2.13 24.79 -9.49
C LYS A 37 1.79 23.55 -10.31
N TYR A 38 0.50 23.33 -10.55
CA TYR A 38 -0.05 22.14 -11.20
C TYR A 38 -0.92 22.53 -12.41
N PRO A 39 -0.36 23.25 -13.40
CA PRO A 39 -1.14 23.85 -14.49
C PRO A 39 -1.85 22.82 -15.38
N ASP A 40 -1.27 21.63 -15.52
CA ASP A 40 -1.75 20.57 -16.42
C ASP A 40 -2.64 19.54 -15.69
N MET A 41 -2.89 19.72 -14.40
CA MET A 41 -3.63 18.77 -13.58
C MET A 41 -5.11 19.13 -13.46
N THR A 42 -5.94 18.11 -13.35
CA THR A 42 -7.39 18.26 -13.18
C THR A 42 -7.75 18.21 -11.71
N VAL A 43 -8.43 19.24 -11.20
CA VAL A 43 -9.06 19.18 -9.87
C VAL A 43 -10.31 18.30 -9.98
N THR A 44 -10.30 17.14 -9.33
CA THR A 44 -11.42 16.18 -9.36
C THR A 44 -12.42 16.44 -8.24
N ALA A 45 -11.94 16.84 -7.07
CA ALA A 45 -12.79 17.23 -5.94
C ALA A 45 -12.09 18.20 -4.99
N ILE A 46 -12.88 18.90 -4.18
CA ILE A 46 -12.38 19.77 -3.10
C ILE A 46 -13.14 19.42 -1.82
N GLU A 47 -12.41 18.95 -0.81
CA GLU A 47 -12.98 18.53 0.47
C GLU A 47 -12.54 19.46 1.60
N LYS A 48 -13.37 19.57 2.63
CA LYS A 48 -13.14 20.45 3.77
C LYS A 48 -13.33 19.67 5.06
N GLU A 49 -12.35 19.74 5.95
CA GLU A 49 -12.43 19.11 7.26
C GLU A 49 -12.04 20.08 8.37
N LYS A 50 -12.53 19.78 9.58
CA LYS A 50 -12.04 20.44 10.79
C LYS A 50 -10.74 19.78 11.20
N GLY A 51 -9.69 20.58 11.36
CA GLY A 51 -8.39 20.07 11.76
C GLY A 51 -8.23 19.91 13.26
N SER A 52 -7.33 19.02 13.66
CA SER A 52 -6.86 18.86 15.04
C SER A 52 -5.35 19.07 15.07
N TRP A 53 -4.88 20.26 14.69
CA TRP A 53 -3.45 20.57 14.77
C TRP A 53 -3.12 21.38 16.00
N SER A 54 -2.00 21.04 16.65
CA SER A 54 -1.38 21.87 17.67
C SER A 54 -0.06 22.42 17.16
N LEU A 55 0.03 23.72 16.92
CA LEU A 55 1.31 24.39 16.72
C LEU A 55 1.84 24.77 18.11
N PHE A 56 3.04 24.30 18.49
CA PHE A 56 3.67 24.56 19.80
C PHE A 56 2.86 24.08 21.03
N GLY A 57 2.04 23.04 20.89
CA GLY A 57 1.21 22.51 21.99
C GLY A 57 -0.04 23.34 22.28
N ILE A 58 -0.34 24.36 21.46
CA ILE A 58 -1.61 25.09 21.52
C ILE A 58 -2.52 24.52 20.43
N SER A 59 -3.61 23.88 20.85
CA SER A 59 -4.67 23.46 19.94
C SER A 59 -5.36 24.70 19.37
N ASP A 60 -5.43 24.80 18.04
CA ASP A 60 -6.31 25.78 17.41
C ASP A 60 -7.65 25.11 17.10
N PRO A 61 -8.72 25.36 17.90
CA PRO A 61 -10.03 24.77 17.67
C PRO A 61 -10.68 25.24 16.35
N GLU A 62 -10.17 26.33 15.77
CA GLU A 62 -10.64 26.89 14.51
C GLU A 62 -9.81 26.43 13.31
N MET A 63 -8.85 25.51 13.50
CA MET A 63 -8.09 24.94 12.39
C MET A 63 -9.02 24.24 11.40
N ARG A 64 -8.78 24.46 10.12
CA ARG A 64 -9.48 23.83 9.02
C ARG A 64 -8.48 23.34 7.98
N TYR A 65 -8.84 22.25 7.32
CA TYR A 65 -8.12 21.72 6.18
C TYR A 65 -8.97 21.82 4.91
N LEU A 66 -8.28 22.04 3.79
CA LEU A 66 -8.85 22.06 2.46
C LEU A 66 -8.03 21.10 1.61
N TYR A 67 -8.66 20.03 1.14
CA TYR A 67 -8.03 18.98 0.37
C TYR A 67 -8.44 19.13 -1.09
N TYR A 68 -7.46 19.41 -1.96
CA TYR A 68 -7.67 19.37 -3.41
C TYR A 68 -7.30 17.98 -3.90
N LYS A 69 -8.30 17.20 -4.30
CA LYS A 69 -8.07 15.95 -5.03
C LYS A 69 -7.75 16.31 -6.47
N MET A 70 -6.58 15.87 -6.91
CA MET A 70 -5.97 16.22 -8.18
C MET A 70 -5.72 14.95 -8.97
N TYR A 71 -5.84 15.04 -10.29
CA TYR A 71 -5.53 13.98 -11.23
C TYR A 71 -4.57 14.51 -12.31
N ASP A 72 -3.46 13.82 -12.48
CA ASP A 72 -2.51 14.05 -13.56
C ASP A 72 -2.81 13.09 -14.74
N PRO A 73 -3.38 13.60 -15.85
CA PRO A 73 -3.73 12.78 -17.00
C PRO A 73 -2.50 12.23 -17.75
N LYS A 74 -1.31 12.80 -17.55
CA LYS A 74 -0.11 12.36 -18.25
C LYS A 74 0.43 11.04 -17.69
N ASN A 75 0.38 10.91 -16.36
CA ASN A 75 0.89 9.74 -15.63
C ASN A 75 -0.23 8.87 -15.05
N ASP A 76 -1.50 9.15 -15.39
CA ASP A 76 -2.69 8.45 -14.82
C ASP A 76 -2.65 8.38 -13.28
N LEU A 77 -2.30 9.51 -12.66
CA LEU A 77 -1.96 9.56 -11.23
C LEU A 77 -2.90 10.48 -10.45
N SER A 78 -3.48 9.96 -9.36
CA SER A 78 -4.27 10.76 -8.42
C SER A 78 -3.46 11.10 -7.18
N PHE A 79 -3.55 12.34 -6.70
CA PHE A 79 -2.96 12.76 -5.43
C PHE A 79 -3.83 13.81 -4.75
N THR A 80 -3.57 14.08 -3.48
CA THR A 80 -4.26 15.12 -2.72
C THR A 80 -3.28 16.19 -2.30
N GLN A 81 -3.58 17.45 -2.58
CA GLN A 81 -2.85 18.61 -2.03
C GLN A 81 -3.63 19.18 -0.84
N GLN A 82 -3.03 19.14 0.34
CA GLN A 82 -3.61 19.72 1.56
C GLN A 82 -3.21 21.19 1.75
N PHE A 83 -4.20 22.02 2.10
CA PHE A 83 -4.01 23.37 2.60
C PHE A 83 -4.56 23.48 4.02
N SER A 84 -3.84 24.23 4.84
CA SER A 84 -4.09 24.42 6.26
C SER A 84 -4.43 25.88 6.52
N TYR A 85 -5.56 26.17 7.18
CA TYR A 85 -6.00 27.55 7.43
C TYR A 85 -6.74 27.73 8.76
N SER A 86 -6.67 28.95 9.29
CA SER A 86 -7.32 29.37 10.52
C SER A 86 -7.62 30.87 10.45
N ILE A 87 -8.62 31.35 11.20
CA ILE A 87 -8.89 32.80 11.31
C ILE A 87 -7.70 33.59 11.88
N PHE A 88 -6.74 32.91 12.51
CA PHE A 88 -5.56 33.52 13.14
C PHE A 88 -4.25 33.30 12.35
N LEU A 89 -4.25 32.44 11.32
CA LEU A 89 -3.04 32.08 10.56
C LEU A 89 -3.35 32.05 9.06
N PRO A 90 -2.50 32.64 8.20
CA PRO A 90 -2.70 32.58 6.75
C PRO A 90 -2.65 31.14 6.23
N VAL A 91 -3.43 30.82 5.17
CA VAL A 91 -3.29 29.54 4.45
C VAL A 91 -1.82 29.27 4.12
N TYR A 92 -1.37 28.07 4.44
CA TYR A 92 -0.15 27.49 3.88
C TYR A 92 -0.43 26.09 3.32
N SER A 93 0.32 25.72 2.29
CA SER A 93 0.40 24.32 1.84
C SER A 93 1.11 23.52 2.92
N ALA A 94 0.46 22.47 3.45
CA ALA A 94 1.09 21.61 4.43
C ALA A 94 2.07 20.65 3.73
N GLY A 95 3.31 20.57 4.22
CA GLY A 95 4.26 19.50 3.87
C GLY A 95 4.98 19.65 2.52
N ALA A 96 5.96 18.75 2.31
CA ALA A 96 6.71 18.57 1.07
C ALA A 96 5.79 18.39 -0.15
N ASP A 97 6.33 18.52 -1.36
CA ASP A 97 5.55 18.40 -2.59
C ASP A 97 4.91 17.01 -2.73
N GLN A 98 3.66 16.89 -2.28
CA GLN A 98 2.92 15.63 -2.26
C GLN A 98 2.83 15.02 -3.67
N TYR A 99 2.80 15.84 -4.71
CA TYR A 99 2.80 15.35 -6.08
C TYR A 99 4.12 14.70 -6.46
N GLU A 100 5.28 15.33 -6.20
CA GLU A 100 6.58 14.77 -6.57
C GLU A 100 6.82 13.43 -5.87
N GLU A 101 6.43 13.33 -4.61
CA GLU A 101 6.54 12.09 -3.84
C GLU A 101 5.57 11.01 -4.37
N THR A 102 4.33 11.37 -4.67
CA THR A 102 3.35 10.44 -5.26
C THR A 102 3.82 9.96 -6.64
N LEU A 103 4.35 10.86 -7.47
CA LEU A 103 4.90 10.53 -8.79
C LEU A 103 6.14 9.64 -8.69
N ARG A 104 7.02 9.92 -7.72
CA ARG A 104 8.18 9.07 -7.43
C ARG A 104 7.75 7.64 -7.08
N LYS A 105 6.81 7.49 -6.12
CA LYS A 105 6.26 6.18 -5.72
C LYS A 105 5.57 5.47 -6.88
N HIS A 106 4.80 6.18 -7.70
CA HIS A 106 4.15 5.62 -8.89
C HIS A 106 5.15 5.09 -9.93
N ASN A 107 6.19 5.86 -10.25
CA ASN A 107 7.22 5.40 -11.20
C ASN A 107 8.01 4.19 -10.67
N ILE A 108 8.28 4.16 -9.36
CA ILE A 108 8.90 2.99 -8.71
C ILE A 108 8.02 1.76 -8.87
N SER A 109 6.71 1.92 -8.65
CA SER A 109 5.76 0.82 -8.78
C SER A 109 5.73 0.26 -10.20
N ILE A 110 5.66 1.12 -11.24
CA ILE A 110 5.73 0.69 -12.65
C ILE A 110 7.02 -0.08 -12.92
N MET A 111 8.18 0.46 -12.53
CA MET A 111 9.47 -0.17 -12.80
C MET A 111 9.59 -1.53 -12.09
N ALA A 112 9.10 -1.61 -10.86
CA ALA A 112 9.08 -2.84 -10.09
C ALA A 112 8.16 -3.88 -10.75
N GLU A 113 6.91 -3.53 -11.06
CA GLU A 113 5.97 -4.41 -11.75
C GLU A 113 6.55 -4.95 -13.07
N GLU A 114 7.14 -4.09 -13.90
CA GLU A 114 7.78 -4.51 -15.16
C GLU A 114 8.88 -5.55 -14.91
N GLY A 115 9.74 -5.33 -13.91
CA GLY A 115 10.82 -6.26 -13.57
C GLY A 115 10.32 -7.58 -12.99
N PHE A 116 9.31 -7.54 -12.11
CA PHE A 116 8.68 -8.74 -11.57
C PHE A 116 8.06 -9.60 -12.69
N ARG A 117 7.36 -8.96 -13.63
CA ARG A 117 6.75 -9.65 -14.78
C ARG A 117 7.78 -10.24 -15.72
N GLU A 118 8.83 -9.50 -16.07
CA GLU A 118 9.90 -9.99 -16.95
C GLU A 118 10.57 -11.24 -16.35
N ILE A 119 10.84 -11.23 -15.05
CA ILE A 119 11.41 -12.38 -14.35
C ILE A 119 10.41 -13.53 -14.29
N ALA A 120 9.14 -13.27 -13.92
CA ALA A 120 8.12 -14.32 -13.87
C ALA A 120 7.91 -15.00 -15.23
N ASP A 121 7.91 -14.24 -16.33
CA ASP A 121 7.79 -14.75 -17.71
C ASP A 121 8.94 -15.70 -18.11
N GLU A 122 10.12 -15.58 -17.49
CA GLU A 122 11.26 -16.47 -17.73
C GLU A 122 11.05 -17.87 -17.09
N PHE A 123 10.38 -17.92 -15.95
CA PHE A 123 10.29 -19.13 -15.12
C PHE A 123 8.91 -19.79 -15.13
N CYS A 124 7.85 -19.04 -15.44
CA CYS A 124 6.46 -19.49 -15.35
C CYS A 124 5.75 -19.34 -16.69
N SER A 125 4.99 -20.38 -17.08
CA SER A 125 4.17 -20.34 -18.29
C SER A 125 2.84 -19.60 -18.12
N ASP A 126 2.35 -19.50 -16.89
CA ASP A 126 1.18 -18.73 -16.48
C ASP A 126 1.35 -18.34 -15.01
N TYR A 127 0.92 -17.13 -14.65
CA TYR A 127 0.93 -16.64 -13.27
C TYR A 127 -0.11 -15.53 -13.09
N ILE A 128 -0.44 -15.25 -11.84
CA ILE A 128 -1.25 -14.10 -11.45
C ILE A 128 -0.33 -13.15 -10.69
N PHE A 129 -0.22 -11.90 -11.17
CA PHE A 129 0.54 -10.84 -10.52
C PHE A 129 -0.41 -9.75 -10.04
N MET A 130 -0.28 -9.37 -8.77
CA MET A 130 -1.14 -8.38 -8.12
C MET A 130 -0.35 -7.50 -7.15
N ASP A 131 -0.79 -6.27 -6.98
CA ASP A 131 -0.36 -5.45 -5.83
C ASP A 131 -0.90 -6.06 -4.54
N ASN A 132 -0.09 -6.01 -3.47
CA ASN A 132 -0.52 -6.42 -2.15
C ASN A 132 -1.53 -5.38 -1.59
N PRO A 133 -2.80 -5.75 -1.36
CA PRO A 133 -3.81 -4.79 -0.93
C PRO A 133 -3.65 -4.33 0.53
N PHE A 134 -2.72 -4.91 1.28
CA PHE A 134 -2.42 -4.54 2.67
C PHE A 134 -1.19 -3.65 2.79
N ASN A 135 -0.67 -3.13 1.68
CA ASN A 135 0.44 -2.19 1.70
C ASN A 135 0.08 -0.98 2.56
N GLY A 136 0.87 -0.74 3.61
CA GLY A 136 0.87 0.54 4.31
C GLY A 136 1.33 1.67 3.39
N GLU A 137 1.11 2.94 3.77
CA GLU A 137 1.38 4.12 2.94
C GLU A 137 2.84 4.23 2.43
N ASP A 138 3.78 3.48 3.02
CA ASP A 138 5.22 3.54 2.74
C ASP A 138 5.84 2.25 2.15
N HIS A 139 5.04 1.23 1.85
CA HIS A 139 5.54 -0.06 1.36
C HIS A 139 4.97 -0.43 0.00
N THR A 140 5.83 -0.91 -0.89
CA THR A 140 5.40 -1.49 -2.16
C THR A 140 5.52 -3.00 -2.07
N GLY A 141 4.40 -3.67 -1.84
CA GLY A 141 4.30 -5.12 -1.74
C GLY A 141 3.62 -5.72 -2.97
N TYR A 142 4.16 -6.84 -3.46
CA TYR A 142 3.64 -7.58 -4.62
C TYR A 142 3.31 -9.03 -4.28
N LEU A 143 2.28 -9.56 -4.94
CA LEU A 143 1.82 -10.94 -4.79
C LEU A 143 1.96 -11.64 -6.14
N LEU A 144 2.65 -12.77 -6.15
CA LEU A 144 2.78 -13.64 -7.31
C LEU A 144 2.16 -14.99 -7.00
N PHE A 145 1.10 -15.38 -7.71
CA PHE A 145 0.50 -16.71 -7.61
C PHE A 145 0.91 -17.53 -8.82
N ILE A 146 1.46 -18.72 -8.56
CA ILE A 146 1.95 -19.63 -9.59
C ILE A 146 1.37 -21.02 -9.39
N ASN A 147 1.34 -21.77 -10.48
CA ASN A 147 1.04 -23.21 -10.49
C ASN A 147 2.22 -24.02 -11.05
N GLU A 148 3.42 -23.42 -11.10
CA GLU A 148 4.66 -24.15 -11.34
C GLU A 148 4.97 -25.02 -10.12
N ARG A 149 5.42 -26.25 -10.36
CA ARG A 149 5.66 -27.27 -9.31
C ARG A 149 7.06 -27.86 -9.37
N ASP A 150 7.88 -27.50 -10.36
CA ASP A 150 9.30 -27.84 -10.37
C ASP A 150 10.03 -27.03 -9.29
N PRO A 151 10.54 -27.67 -8.21
CA PRO A 151 11.24 -26.97 -7.14
C PRO A 151 12.44 -26.17 -7.64
N LYS A 152 13.11 -26.60 -8.72
CA LYS A 152 14.27 -25.89 -9.27
C LYS A 152 13.86 -24.60 -9.97
N LEU A 153 12.76 -24.61 -10.70
CA LEU A 153 12.23 -23.40 -11.35
C LEU A 153 11.72 -22.42 -10.30
N ILE A 154 11.00 -22.90 -9.28
CA ILE A 154 10.54 -22.07 -8.17
C ILE A 154 11.72 -21.43 -7.43
N LYS A 155 12.78 -22.20 -7.14
CA LYS A 155 13.98 -21.64 -6.51
C LYS A 155 14.64 -20.57 -7.39
N ALA A 156 14.81 -20.86 -8.68
CA ALA A 156 15.43 -19.92 -9.61
C ALA A 156 14.62 -18.63 -9.76
N LEU A 157 13.29 -18.73 -9.74
CA LEU A 157 12.39 -17.58 -9.68
C LEU A 157 12.62 -16.76 -8.40
N ALA A 158 12.59 -17.40 -7.23
CA ALA A 158 12.80 -16.73 -5.94
C ALA A 158 14.18 -16.05 -5.86
N ASP A 159 15.26 -16.75 -6.24
CA ASP A 159 16.62 -16.20 -6.26
C ASP A 159 16.73 -14.99 -7.22
N SER A 160 16.07 -15.05 -8.38
CA SER A 160 16.07 -13.96 -9.38
C SER A 160 15.31 -12.74 -8.89
N LEU A 161 14.15 -12.94 -8.24
CA LEU A 161 13.36 -11.88 -7.66
C LEU A 161 14.06 -11.22 -6.46
N ASP A 162 14.68 -12.01 -5.58
CA ASP A 162 15.52 -11.49 -4.49
C ASP A 162 16.67 -10.64 -5.05
N GLY A 163 17.39 -11.15 -6.05
CA GLY A 163 18.47 -10.43 -6.71
C GLY A 163 18.00 -9.12 -7.35
N TYR A 164 16.81 -9.13 -7.97
CA TYR A 164 16.19 -7.95 -8.55
C TYR A 164 15.87 -6.90 -7.49
N VAL A 165 15.22 -7.29 -6.39
CA VAL A 165 14.84 -6.36 -5.31
C VAL A 165 16.09 -5.80 -4.61
N GLU A 166 17.11 -6.63 -4.34
CA GLU A 166 18.38 -6.17 -3.79
C GLU A 166 19.07 -5.13 -4.70
N ASP A 167 19.11 -5.39 -6.00
CA ASP A 167 19.67 -4.46 -6.98
C ASP A 167 18.88 -3.16 -7.06
N PHE A 168 17.55 -3.26 -6.99
CA PHE A 168 16.64 -2.13 -6.97
C PHE A 168 16.90 -1.24 -5.75
N PHE A 169 16.99 -1.84 -4.54
CA PHE A 169 17.30 -1.14 -3.30
C PHE A 169 18.67 -0.45 -3.35
N ARG A 170 19.72 -1.20 -3.72
CA ARG A 170 21.12 -0.69 -3.69
C ARG A 170 21.41 0.36 -4.74
N LYS A 171 20.92 0.20 -5.97
CA LYS A 171 21.25 1.10 -7.09
C LYS A 171 20.42 2.37 -7.10
N LYS A 172 19.25 2.36 -6.44
CA LYS A 172 18.27 3.42 -6.65
C LYS A 172 17.77 4.13 -5.38
N GLN A 173 18.22 3.73 -4.18
CA GLN A 173 17.82 4.35 -2.91
C GLN A 173 16.30 4.49 -2.76
N TYR A 174 15.56 3.47 -3.19
CA TYR A 174 14.11 3.46 -3.15
C TYR A 174 13.55 2.81 -1.87
N ASP A 175 12.25 3.03 -1.66
CA ASP A 175 11.47 2.53 -0.54
C ASP A 175 11.56 0.99 -0.41
N TYR A 176 11.17 0.48 0.76
CA TYR A 176 11.18 -0.93 1.07
C TYR A 176 10.14 -1.67 0.21
N ILE A 177 10.63 -2.46 -0.77
CA ILE A 177 9.82 -3.40 -1.57
C ILE A 177 9.75 -4.74 -0.85
N THR A 178 8.54 -5.30 -0.76
CA THR A 178 8.30 -6.69 -0.35
C THR A 178 7.63 -7.46 -1.47
N TYR A 179 7.77 -8.78 -1.44
CA TYR A 179 6.96 -9.62 -2.30
C TYR A 179 6.73 -11.00 -1.70
N SER A 180 5.68 -11.66 -2.16
CA SER A 180 5.37 -13.02 -1.78
C SER A 180 5.05 -13.87 -2.99
N ILE A 181 5.48 -15.13 -2.97
CA ILE A 181 5.11 -16.13 -3.98
C ILE A 181 4.18 -17.15 -3.33
N TYR A 182 3.00 -17.34 -3.91
CA TYR A 182 2.01 -18.33 -3.53
C TYR A 182 2.01 -19.45 -4.56
N ILE A 183 2.31 -20.66 -4.13
CA ILE A 183 2.56 -21.80 -5.03
C ILE A 183 1.45 -22.83 -4.84
N CYS A 184 0.55 -22.88 -5.81
CA CYS A 184 -0.57 -23.82 -5.82
C CYS A 184 -0.09 -25.24 -6.08
N THR A 185 -0.56 -26.20 -5.28
CA THR A 185 -0.21 -27.61 -5.47
C THR A 185 -1.15 -28.34 -6.41
N ASP A 186 -2.27 -27.71 -6.78
CA ASP A 186 -3.29 -28.25 -7.67
C ASP A 186 -3.85 -27.17 -8.63
N ASP A 187 -4.34 -27.62 -9.79
CA ASP A 187 -4.83 -26.72 -10.85
C ASP A 187 -6.16 -26.06 -10.47
N GLU A 188 -7.00 -26.74 -9.67
CA GLU A 188 -8.33 -26.26 -9.32
C GLU A 188 -8.24 -25.00 -8.44
N THR A 189 -7.35 -25.01 -7.46
CA THR A 189 -7.09 -23.87 -6.58
C THR A 189 -6.53 -22.69 -7.35
N TYR A 190 -5.62 -22.95 -8.29
CA TYR A 190 -5.06 -21.89 -9.13
C TYR A 190 -6.12 -21.25 -10.03
N GLU A 191 -7.01 -22.04 -10.65
CA GLU A 191 -8.12 -21.52 -11.46
C GLU A 191 -9.13 -20.74 -10.60
N LYS A 192 -9.40 -21.16 -9.35
CA LYS A 192 -10.21 -20.37 -8.40
C LYS A 192 -9.56 -19.03 -8.09
N LEU A 193 -8.23 -18.99 -7.86
CA LEU A 193 -7.49 -17.74 -7.64
C LEU A 193 -7.54 -16.83 -8.87
N LYS A 194 -7.40 -17.39 -10.07
CA LYS A 194 -7.48 -16.64 -11.34
C LYS A 194 -8.87 -16.02 -11.54
N ALA A 195 -9.92 -16.76 -11.18
CA ALA A 195 -11.28 -16.24 -11.19
C ALA A 195 -11.54 -15.20 -10.09
N ALA A 196 -10.84 -15.27 -8.96
CA ALA A 196 -10.96 -14.29 -7.87
C ALA A 196 -10.22 -12.99 -8.18
N SER A 197 -9.00 -13.06 -8.72
CA SER A 197 -8.18 -11.88 -9.04
C SER A 197 -8.83 -10.93 -10.04
N THR A 198 -9.71 -11.44 -10.90
CA THR A 198 -10.46 -10.66 -11.90
C THR A 198 -11.71 -9.97 -11.35
N LYS A 199 -12.17 -10.29 -10.14
CA LYS A 199 -13.43 -9.74 -9.58
C LYS A 199 -13.30 -8.36 -8.95
N GLY A 200 -12.08 -7.90 -8.66
CA GLY A 200 -11.78 -6.54 -8.18
C GLY A 200 -12.18 -6.29 -6.72
N ASP A 201 -11.31 -5.54 -6.02
CA ASP A 201 -11.41 -5.02 -4.65
C ASP A 201 -11.40 -6.04 -3.50
N PHE A 202 -10.19 -6.50 -3.17
CA PHE A 202 -9.88 -7.08 -1.87
C PHE A 202 -9.57 -5.94 -0.88
N SER A 203 -10.56 -5.48 -0.13
CA SER A 203 -10.35 -4.45 0.89
C SER A 203 -9.97 -5.09 2.22
N ALA A 204 -8.73 -4.92 2.64
CA ALA A 204 -8.28 -5.32 3.96
C ALA A 204 -8.82 -4.38 5.05
N GLY A 205 -9.42 -4.95 6.10
CA GLY A 205 -9.82 -4.21 7.30
C GLY A 205 -8.66 -3.86 8.25
N PHE A 206 -7.41 -4.16 7.88
CA PHE A 206 -6.24 -4.04 8.75
C PHE A 206 -5.05 -3.39 8.02
N ILE A 207 -4.35 -2.48 8.70
CA ILE A 207 -3.16 -1.77 8.23
C ILE A 207 -1.94 -2.46 8.87
N GLY A 208 -1.18 -3.23 8.08
CA GLY A 208 -0.01 -4.01 8.51
C GLY A 208 0.44 -4.98 7.41
N GLN A 209 1.59 -5.67 7.56
CA GLN A 209 1.99 -6.72 6.61
C GLN A 209 0.86 -7.74 6.45
N ALA A 210 0.38 -7.96 5.22
CA ALA A 210 -0.57 -9.03 4.96
C ALA A 210 0.07 -10.37 5.33
N HIS A 211 -0.56 -11.14 6.19
CA HIS A 211 -0.19 -12.55 6.29
C HIS A 211 -0.98 -13.35 5.25
N PHE A 212 -0.41 -14.46 4.78
CA PHE A 212 -1.08 -15.44 3.92
C PHE A 212 -2.52 -15.75 4.38
N THR A 213 -2.72 -15.83 5.70
CA THR A 213 -3.99 -16.12 6.36
C THR A 213 -5.05 -15.04 6.18
N ASP A 214 -4.69 -13.86 5.69
CA ASP A 214 -5.62 -12.77 5.43
C ASP A 214 -6.00 -12.70 3.96
N ILE A 215 -5.06 -12.92 3.04
CA ILE A 215 -5.27 -12.81 1.59
C ILE A 215 -6.08 -13.99 1.06
N ILE A 216 -5.59 -15.22 1.27
CA ILE A 216 -6.13 -16.42 0.61
C ILE A 216 -7.57 -16.72 1.03
N PRO A 217 -7.91 -16.67 2.33
CA PRO A 217 -9.31 -16.81 2.76
C PRO A 217 -10.27 -15.85 2.11
N GLN A 218 -9.87 -14.59 1.86
CA GLN A 218 -10.73 -13.60 1.21
C GLN A 218 -10.88 -13.86 -0.29
N MET A 219 -9.80 -14.27 -0.96
CA MET A 219 -9.84 -14.58 -2.40
C MET A 219 -10.65 -15.83 -2.70
N LEU A 220 -10.54 -16.84 -1.85
CA LEU A 220 -11.04 -18.18 -2.11
C LEU A 220 -12.28 -18.58 -1.30
N ASP A 221 -12.70 -17.73 -0.36
CA ASP A 221 -13.74 -18.05 0.64
C ASP A 221 -13.47 -19.41 1.31
N CYS A 222 -12.29 -19.50 1.93
CA CYS A 222 -11.82 -20.71 2.59
C CYS A 222 -11.21 -20.39 3.94
N LYS A 223 -10.97 -21.40 4.76
CA LYS A 223 -10.10 -21.27 5.93
C LYS A 223 -8.68 -21.63 5.55
N ALA A 224 -7.71 -20.80 5.91
CA ALA A 224 -6.29 -21.08 5.78
C ALA A 224 -5.70 -21.42 7.16
N THR A 225 -5.04 -22.58 7.27
CA THR A 225 -4.39 -23.03 8.50
C THR A 225 -2.91 -23.27 8.22
N ARG A 226 -2.01 -22.68 9.01
CA ARG A 226 -0.59 -23.00 8.93
C ARG A 226 -0.38 -24.46 9.30
N ILE A 227 0.30 -25.20 8.43
CA ILE A 227 0.72 -26.58 8.70
C ILE A 227 2.07 -26.58 9.41
N THR A 228 3.05 -25.80 8.96
CA THR A 228 4.38 -25.73 9.62
C THR A 228 5.11 -24.46 9.20
N ALA A 229 6.05 -23.99 10.03
CA ALA A 229 7.06 -23.04 9.62
C ALA A 229 8.17 -23.78 8.86
N ALA A 230 8.19 -23.70 7.54
CA ALA A 230 9.15 -24.41 6.71
C ALA A 230 10.48 -23.63 6.57
N ASN A 231 11.16 -23.39 7.69
CA ASN A 231 12.52 -22.85 7.81
C ASN A 231 12.81 -21.43 7.22
N ASP A 232 13.94 -20.85 7.63
CA ASP A 232 14.44 -19.53 7.22
C ASP A 232 15.10 -19.51 5.82
N GLY A 233 14.58 -20.30 4.87
CA GLY A 233 15.16 -20.42 3.53
C GLY A 233 14.55 -21.50 2.63
N PHE A 234 14.98 -21.54 1.37
CA PHE A 234 14.50 -22.53 0.39
C PHE A 234 15.06 -23.93 0.69
N SER A 235 14.18 -24.93 0.76
CA SER A 235 14.56 -26.35 0.86
C SER A 235 13.75 -27.17 -0.12
N GLU A 236 14.40 -27.81 -1.10
CA GLU A 236 13.71 -28.68 -2.09
C GLU A 236 12.85 -29.77 -1.43
N ARG A 237 13.24 -30.19 -0.21
CA ARG A 237 12.53 -31.24 0.52
C ARG A 237 11.11 -30.84 0.89
N ILE A 238 10.77 -29.55 1.01
CA ILE A 238 9.41 -29.11 1.37
C ILE A 238 8.36 -29.57 0.35
N PHE A 239 8.76 -29.71 -0.92
CA PHE A 239 7.88 -30.20 -1.99
C PHE A 239 7.73 -31.73 -2.00
N THR A 240 8.54 -32.44 -1.20
CA THR A 240 8.54 -33.91 -1.10
C THR A 240 8.11 -34.43 0.26
N ASP A 241 8.39 -33.65 1.32
CA ASP A 241 8.10 -33.93 2.72
C ASP A 241 7.36 -32.69 3.22
N MET A 242 6.03 -32.79 3.19
CA MET A 242 5.06 -31.70 3.35
C MET A 242 4.99 -31.19 4.80
N GLY A 243 6.14 -30.75 5.30
CA GLY A 243 6.32 -30.09 6.59
C GLY A 243 7.10 -30.89 7.63
N ASP A 244 7.55 -30.20 8.68
CA ASP A 244 8.30 -30.79 9.78
C ASP A 244 7.35 -31.34 10.84
N LYS A 245 7.29 -32.68 10.99
CA LYS A 245 6.45 -33.35 12.00
C LYS A 245 6.84 -33.07 13.45
N SER A 246 7.99 -32.43 13.67
CA SER A 246 8.43 -32.00 14.99
C SER A 246 7.99 -30.59 15.37
N ASP A 247 7.44 -29.83 14.42
CA ASP A 247 6.80 -28.53 14.65
C ASP A 247 5.56 -28.71 15.55
N ASP A 248 5.42 -27.85 16.55
CA ASP A 248 4.30 -27.91 17.51
C ASP A 248 2.96 -27.55 16.88
N GLU A 249 2.98 -26.83 15.76
CA GLU A 249 1.81 -26.51 14.96
C GLU A 249 1.53 -27.52 13.83
N TYR A 250 2.36 -28.56 13.70
CA TYR A 250 2.24 -29.55 12.63
C TYR A 250 0.83 -30.17 12.55
N GLN A 251 0.22 -30.05 11.38
CA GLN A 251 -1.01 -30.76 11.04
C GLN A 251 -0.81 -31.63 9.79
N PRO A 252 -1.38 -32.85 9.74
CA PRO A 252 -1.22 -33.71 8.56
C PRO A 252 -1.86 -33.05 7.31
N PRO A 253 -1.11 -32.86 6.20
CA PRO A 253 -1.60 -32.25 4.96
C PRO A 253 -2.88 -32.88 4.41
N GLU A 254 -3.06 -34.18 4.58
CA GLU A 254 -4.24 -34.94 4.18
C GLU A 254 -5.53 -34.56 4.94
N SER A 255 -5.42 -33.72 5.97
CA SER A 255 -6.56 -33.22 6.74
C SER A 255 -7.28 -32.04 6.06
N PHE A 256 -6.69 -31.51 4.99
CA PHE A 256 -7.16 -30.31 4.28
C PHE A 256 -7.67 -30.66 2.88
N ASP A 257 -8.53 -29.80 2.32
CA ASP A 257 -9.01 -29.97 0.95
C ASP A 257 -7.87 -29.81 -0.08
N THR A 258 -6.92 -28.91 0.20
CA THR A 258 -5.65 -28.78 -0.53
C THR A 258 -4.59 -28.13 0.34
N VAL A 259 -3.36 -28.03 -0.17
CA VAL A 259 -2.26 -27.29 0.45
C VAL A 259 -1.65 -26.27 -0.52
N MET A 260 -1.05 -25.24 0.04
CA MET A 260 -0.36 -24.20 -0.72
C MET A 260 0.93 -23.81 0.00
N PHE A 261 1.99 -23.60 -0.78
CA PHE A 261 3.22 -23.05 -0.24
C PHE A 261 3.21 -21.53 -0.37
N TRP A 262 3.85 -20.89 0.60
CA TRP A 262 4.08 -19.45 0.60
C TRP A 262 5.56 -19.19 0.81
N TYR A 263 6.13 -18.45 -0.12
CA TYR A 263 7.43 -17.83 0.05
C TYR A 263 7.21 -16.37 0.42
N ASP A 264 7.64 -15.99 1.61
CA ASP A 264 7.59 -14.61 2.08
C ASP A 264 8.98 -14.01 2.03
N SER A 265 9.20 -13.01 1.19
CA SER A 265 10.51 -12.38 1.03
C SER A 265 10.53 -10.98 1.63
N GLU A 266 11.47 -10.80 2.55
CA GLU A 266 11.92 -9.50 3.07
C GLU A 266 13.38 -9.25 2.64
N PRO A 267 13.69 -9.17 1.34
CA PRO A 267 15.09 -9.18 0.86
C PRO A 267 15.85 -7.90 1.21
N ASN A 268 15.12 -6.86 1.64
CA ASN A 268 15.69 -5.63 2.18
C ASN A 268 16.16 -5.77 3.65
N ALA A 269 15.77 -6.84 4.34
CA ALA A 269 16.31 -7.25 5.62
C ALA A 269 17.50 -8.21 5.42
N ALA A 270 18.38 -8.32 6.41
CA ALA A 270 19.59 -9.17 6.34
C ALA A 270 19.31 -10.69 6.29
N TYR A 271 18.04 -11.10 6.12
CA TYR A 271 17.56 -12.47 6.20
C TYR A 271 16.81 -12.82 4.91
N SER A 272 17.16 -13.96 4.32
CA SER A 272 16.53 -14.52 3.12
C SER A 272 15.11 -14.99 3.42
N GLY A 273 14.23 -14.94 2.41
CA GLY A 273 12.81 -15.23 2.58
C GLY A 273 12.49 -16.58 3.22
N HIS A 274 11.36 -16.62 3.93
CA HIS A 274 10.87 -17.79 4.66
C HIS A 274 9.91 -18.60 3.78
N PHE A 275 9.96 -19.93 3.91
CA PHE A 275 8.96 -20.81 3.32
C PHE A 275 7.97 -21.26 4.39
N TYR A 276 6.70 -21.32 4.00
CA TYR A 276 5.62 -21.81 4.84
C TYR A 276 4.71 -22.74 4.04
N LEU A 277 4.11 -23.71 4.73
CA LEU A 277 3.10 -24.59 4.17
C LEU A 277 1.78 -24.36 4.89
N PHE A 278 0.72 -24.19 4.12
CA PHE A 278 -0.64 -24.00 4.63
C PHE A 278 -1.59 -25.01 4.04
N GLY A 279 -2.54 -25.45 4.85
CA GLY A 279 -3.71 -26.20 4.43
C GLY A 279 -4.90 -25.27 4.21
N LEU A 280 -5.67 -25.54 3.15
CA LEU A 280 -6.89 -24.80 2.82
C LEU A 280 -8.10 -25.71 2.99
N ASP A 281 -9.10 -25.23 3.73
CA ASP A 281 -10.40 -25.88 3.91
C ASP A 281 -11.50 -25.01 3.29
N PHE A 282 -12.08 -25.45 2.17
CA PHE A 282 -13.19 -24.78 1.50
C PHE A 282 -14.53 -25.09 2.18
N ASN A 283 -14.64 -26.23 2.87
CA ASN A 283 -15.85 -26.60 3.62
C ASN A 283 -16.03 -25.80 4.93
N GLY A 284 -15.04 -25.00 5.31
CA GLY A 284 -15.06 -24.13 6.50
C GLY A 284 -15.11 -22.63 6.20
N GLY A 285 -15.32 -22.23 4.94
CA GLY A 285 -15.42 -20.82 4.51
C GLY A 285 -16.59 -20.05 5.13
N ASN A 286 -16.52 -18.72 5.09
CA ASN A 286 -17.53 -17.86 5.70
C ASN A 286 -18.77 -17.79 4.79
N ASN A 287 -19.79 -18.60 5.10
CA ASN A 287 -21.16 -18.33 4.62
C ASN A 287 -21.63 -16.91 4.99
#